data_AF-A0A316UHQ1-F1
#
_entry.id   AF-A0A316UHQ1-F1
#
_cell.length_a   1.000
_cell.length_b   1.000
_cell.length_c   1.000
_cell.angle_alpha   90.00
_cell.angle_beta   90.00
_cell.angle_gamma   90.00
#
_symmetry.space_group_name_H-M   'P 1'
#
loop_
_entity.id
_entity.type
_entity.pdbx_description
1 polymer ?
#
loop_
_entity_poly.entity_id
_entity_poly.type
_entity_poly.pdbx_seq_one_letter_code
_entity_poly.pdbx_strand_id
1 'polypeptide(L)'
;MHILDVGIELALGFITALALTTNSVVAEHVNCTWTGPGDSAPETHGYSLFCIALARRNGTSNAVYLCNDANRTRVADWNYFAPYVLAFSSPCAGNGYAGDLCDNSTYWGVCVLNLFGEPICRYMAKGDDFMHPLDIAIQFLLGLVTAVVLIARRVAADHYDCTWTGPGEETPDKYNYTLYCIATVHKNETGKVINNAVYLCDNGVKVGDWNYLEPMVLECGTPCAGKGYGGSLCDKSTYWAVCVRDDEGDSICRYLNKKDDCSWIWAFAIPPSSVAVYYI
;
A
#
# COMPACT_ATOMS: atom_id res chain seq x y z
N MET A 1 14.14 -28.43 -40.13
CA MET A 1 12.84 -29.00 -39.70
C MET A 1 12.84 -29.06 -38.18
N HIS A 2 12.72 -27.90 -37.51
CA HIS A 2 12.70 -27.78 -36.03
C HIS A 2 11.85 -26.59 -35.54
N ILE A 3 11.26 -25.81 -36.46
CA ILE A 3 10.47 -24.61 -36.14
C ILE A 3 8.98 -24.97 -35.88
N LEU A 4 8.52 -26.13 -36.36
CA LEU A 4 7.13 -26.56 -36.20
C LEU A 4 6.84 -27.18 -34.81
N ASP A 5 7.83 -27.79 -34.14
CA ASP A 5 7.63 -28.39 -32.81
C ASP A 5 7.45 -27.35 -31.70
N VAL A 6 8.19 -26.24 -31.76
CA VAL A 6 8.14 -25.18 -30.75
C VAL A 6 6.77 -24.48 -30.74
N GLY A 7 6.12 -24.38 -31.90
CA GLY A 7 4.79 -23.76 -32.01
C GLY A 7 3.68 -24.59 -31.35
N ILE A 8 3.80 -25.91 -31.37
CA ILE A 8 2.78 -26.82 -30.81
C ILE A 8 2.86 -26.83 -29.29
N GLU A 9 4.06 -26.85 -28.70
CA GLU A 9 4.22 -26.82 -27.24
C GLU A 9 3.75 -25.49 -26.63
N LEU A 10 4.01 -24.36 -27.30
CA LEU A 10 3.51 -23.05 -26.87
C LEU A 10 1.98 -22.94 -26.94
N ALA A 11 1.37 -23.47 -28.00
CA ALA A 11 -0.08 -23.48 -28.15
C ALA A 11 -0.74 -24.39 -27.09
N LEU A 12 -0.15 -25.55 -26.81
CA LEU A 12 -0.67 -26.48 -25.81
C LEU A 12 -0.54 -25.92 -24.39
N GLY A 13 0.57 -25.26 -24.07
CA GLY A 13 0.75 -24.53 -22.82
C GLY A 13 -0.28 -23.42 -22.63
N PHE A 14 -0.58 -22.67 -23.70
CA PHE A 14 -1.59 -21.60 -23.66
C PHE A 14 -3.01 -22.14 -23.45
N ILE A 15 -3.39 -23.22 -24.14
CA ILE A 15 -4.71 -23.85 -23.98
C ILE A 15 -4.87 -24.44 -22.58
N THR A 16 -3.81 -25.05 -22.02
CA THR A 16 -3.86 -25.63 -20.68
C THR A 16 -4.00 -24.55 -19.60
N ALA A 17 -3.28 -23.42 -19.75
CA ALA A 17 -3.45 -22.26 -18.88
C ALA A 17 -4.87 -21.65 -18.98
N LEU A 18 -5.45 -21.60 -20.19
CA LEU A 18 -6.81 -21.12 -20.42
C LEU A 18 -7.88 -22.08 -19.85
N ALA A 19 -7.65 -23.39 -19.91
CA ALA A 19 -8.57 -24.38 -19.32
C ALA A 19 -8.49 -24.41 -17.79
N LEU A 20 -7.35 -24.04 -17.19
CA LEU A 20 -7.21 -23.91 -15.75
C LEU A 20 -7.94 -22.68 -15.19
N THR A 21 -8.18 -21.64 -16.00
CA THR A 21 -8.96 -20.47 -15.57
C THR A 21 -10.47 -20.64 -15.68
N THR A 22 -10.98 -21.65 -16.43
CA THR A 22 -12.43 -21.86 -16.61
C THR A 22 -13.14 -22.53 -15.42
N ASN A 23 -12.41 -23.02 -14.41
CA ASN A 23 -13.01 -23.49 -13.15
C ASN A 23 -13.15 -22.39 -12.10
N SER A 24 -12.91 -21.14 -12.48
CA SER A 24 -13.28 -20.01 -11.63
C SER A 24 -14.79 -20.04 -11.49
N VAL A 25 -15.28 -20.33 -10.28
CA VAL A 25 -16.66 -20.06 -9.90
C VAL A 25 -16.93 -18.63 -10.31
N VAL A 26 -17.74 -18.44 -11.36
CA VAL A 26 -18.18 -17.11 -11.79
C VAL A 26 -19.11 -16.64 -10.70
N ALA A 27 -18.55 -16.00 -9.68
CA ALA A 27 -19.33 -15.15 -8.81
C ALA A 27 -19.85 -14.03 -9.71
N GLU A 28 -21.18 -13.96 -9.86
CA GLU A 28 -21.81 -12.84 -10.54
C GLU A 28 -21.56 -11.59 -9.70
N HIS A 29 -20.57 -10.81 -10.11
CA HIS A 29 -20.26 -9.52 -9.50
C HIS A 29 -21.13 -8.44 -10.13
N VAL A 30 -21.87 -7.73 -9.28
CA VAL A 30 -22.71 -6.59 -9.64
C VAL A 30 -21.95 -5.32 -9.28
N ASN A 31 -21.49 -4.65 -10.32
CA ASN A 31 -20.76 -3.40 -10.25
C ASN A 31 -21.37 -2.37 -9.27
N CYS A 32 -20.59 -1.92 -8.27
CA CYS A 32 -21.01 -0.85 -7.36
C CYS A 32 -21.35 0.43 -8.13
N THR A 33 -22.62 0.79 -8.15
CA THR A 33 -23.10 1.98 -8.84
C THR A 33 -22.78 3.27 -8.07
N TRP A 34 -22.53 3.15 -6.76
CA TRP A 34 -22.32 4.26 -5.83
C TRP A 34 -23.39 5.37 -5.95
N THR A 35 -24.62 4.97 -6.28
CA THR A 35 -25.73 5.90 -6.46
C THR A 35 -26.39 6.19 -5.11
N GLY A 36 -26.57 7.47 -4.79
CA GLY A 36 -27.19 7.87 -3.53
C GLY A 36 -27.56 9.35 -3.46
N PRO A 37 -28.18 9.76 -2.35
CA PRO A 37 -28.71 11.10 -2.16
C PRO A 37 -27.65 12.20 -1.90
N GLY A 38 -26.35 11.88 -1.97
CA GLY A 38 -25.23 12.82 -1.78
C GLY A 38 -24.52 12.65 -0.43
N ASP A 39 -23.58 13.53 -0.10
CA ASP A 39 -22.67 13.36 1.06
C ASP A 39 -23.29 13.70 2.43
N SER A 40 -24.60 13.96 2.50
CA SER A 40 -25.25 14.28 3.78
C SER A 40 -25.43 13.03 4.65
N ALA A 41 -25.62 13.25 5.95
CA ALA A 41 -25.78 12.17 6.93
C ALA A 41 -26.97 11.25 6.57
N PRO A 42 -26.85 9.91 6.68
CA PRO A 42 -27.87 8.98 6.21
C PRO A 42 -29.27 9.23 6.78
N GLU A 43 -29.35 9.74 8.01
CA GLU A 43 -30.60 10.05 8.70
C GLU A 43 -31.41 11.12 7.99
N THR A 44 -30.77 12.08 7.31
CA THR A 44 -31.47 13.13 6.54
C THR A 44 -32.15 12.58 5.30
N HIS A 45 -31.82 11.35 4.91
CA HIS A 45 -32.35 10.63 3.76
C HIS A 45 -33.22 9.43 4.16
N GLY A 46 -33.55 9.31 5.45
CA GLY A 46 -34.44 8.25 5.96
C GLY A 46 -33.77 6.89 6.12
N TYR A 47 -32.44 6.82 6.09
CA TYR A 47 -31.73 5.58 6.41
C TYR A 47 -31.80 5.29 7.91
N SER A 48 -31.91 4.00 8.23
CA SER A 48 -31.78 3.50 9.60
C SER A 48 -30.39 2.89 9.80
N LEU A 49 -29.79 3.11 10.97
CA LEU A 49 -28.49 2.53 11.30
C LEU A 49 -28.60 1.01 11.37
N PHE A 50 -27.84 0.32 10.51
CA PHE A 50 -27.71 -1.14 10.56
C PHE A 50 -26.77 -1.58 11.69
N CYS A 51 -25.52 -1.10 11.68
CA CYS A 51 -24.56 -1.38 12.73
C CYS A 51 -23.42 -0.35 12.74
N ILE A 52 -22.66 -0.31 13.84
CA ILE A 52 -21.34 0.31 13.90
C ILE A 52 -20.31 -0.81 13.90
N ALA A 53 -19.40 -0.78 12.93
CA ALA A 53 -18.36 -1.79 12.79
C ALA A 53 -17.01 -1.25 13.26
N LEU A 54 -16.29 -2.06 14.05
CA LEU A 54 -14.97 -1.72 14.55
C LEU A 54 -13.91 -2.55 13.83
N ALA A 55 -12.81 -1.89 13.47
CA ALA A 55 -11.65 -2.56 12.90
C ALA A 55 -11.07 -3.55 13.92
N ARG A 56 -10.88 -4.79 13.48
CA ARG A 56 -10.19 -5.85 14.21
C ARG A 56 -9.00 -6.27 13.36
N ARG A 57 -7.80 -5.99 13.84
CA ARG A 57 -6.57 -6.37 13.13
C ARG A 57 -6.50 -7.88 13.01
N ASN A 58 -6.15 -8.36 11.82
CA ASN A 58 -5.89 -9.75 11.52
C ASN A 58 -4.48 -9.85 10.92
N GLY A 59 -3.46 -9.73 11.76
CA GLY A 59 -2.05 -9.63 11.34
C GLY A 59 -1.48 -8.22 11.44
N THR A 60 -0.35 -7.98 10.75
CA THR A 60 0.40 -6.71 10.79
C THR A 60 -0.20 -5.62 9.93
N SER A 61 -0.82 -5.97 8.81
CA SER A 61 -1.24 -5.02 7.77
C SER A 61 -2.73 -5.08 7.40
N ASN A 62 -3.47 -6.06 7.92
CA ASN A 62 -4.86 -6.34 7.52
C ASN A 62 -5.82 -6.08 8.68
N ALA A 63 -7.04 -5.66 8.36
CA ALA A 63 -8.11 -5.54 9.33
C ALA A 63 -9.44 -6.03 8.75
N VAL A 64 -10.28 -6.59 9.61
CA VAL A 64 -11.68 -6.90 9.30
C VAL A 64 -12.58 -5.96 10.11
N TYR A 65 -13.64 -5.44 9.49
CA TYR A 65 -14.61 -4.57 10.15
C TYR A 65 -15.85 -5.38 10.49
N LEU A 66 -16.08 -5.54 11.79
CA LEU A 66 -17.15 -6.38 12.31
C LEU A 66 -18.12 -5.51 13.11
N CYS A 67 -19.42 -5.64 12.83
CA CYS A 67 -20.49 -5.05 13.60
C CYS A 67 -20.36 -5.42 15.08
N ASN A 68 -20.76 -4.51 15.96
CA ASN A 68 -20.83 -4.76 17.39
C ASN A 68 -22.12 -5.53 17.78
N ASP A 69 -22.40 -6.63 17.08
CA ASP A 69 -23.51 -7.54 17.34
C ASP A 69 -23.00 -8.91 17.84
N ALA A 70 -23.93 -9.78 18.25
CA ALA A 70 -23.58 -11.11 18.76
C ALA A 70 -22.91 -12.01 17.70
N ASN A 71 -23.25 -11.80 16.44
CA ASN A 71 -22.75 -12.60 15.32
C ASN A 71 -21.43 -12.05 14.73
N ARG A 72 -20.96 -10.89 15.20
CA ARG A 72 -19.80 -10.16 14.69
C ARG A 72 -19.85 -10.04 13.16
N THR A 73 -20.98 -9.57 12.66
CA THR A 73 -21.27 -9.48 11.23
C THR A 73 -20.17 -8.71 10.50
N ARG A 74 -19.49 -9.33 9.53
CA ARG A 74 -18.42 -8.72 8.74
C ARG A 74 -19.02 -7.84 7.65
N VAL A 75 -18.61 -6.57 7.60
CA VAL A 75 -19.15 -5.59 6.65
C VAL A 75 -18.08 -4.96 5.75
N ALA A 76 -16.81 -5.02 6.13
CA ALA A 76 -15.72 -4.54 5.29
C ALA A 76 -14.37 -5.17 5.68
N ASP A 77 -13.40 -5.00 4.79
CA ASP A 77 -12.03 -5.49 4.93
C ASP A 77 -11.01 -4.46 4.47
N TRP A 78 -9.95 -4.30 5.26
CA TRP A 78 -8.80 -3.50 4.88
C TRP A 78 -7.66 -4.39 4.43
N ASN A 79 -7.09 -4.05 3.28
CA ASN A 79 -5.86 -4.64 2.74
C ASN A 79 -5.98 -6.13 2.38
N TYR A 80 -7.20 -6.66 2.24
CA TYR A 80 -7.42 -8.08 1.88
C TYR A 80 -7.34 -8.32 0.37
N PHE A 81 -7.87 -7.39 -0.42
CA PHE A 81 -7.86 -7.49 -1.89
C PHE A 81 -6.67 -6.76 -2.53
N ALA A 82 -6.26 -5.62 -1.96
CA ALA A 82 -5.11 -4.86 -2.40
C ALA A 82 -4.58 -3.94 -1.27
N PRO A 83 -3.28 -3.59 -1.26
CA PRO A 83 -2.69 -2.57 -0.39
C PRO A 83 -3.53 -1.31 -0.31
N TYR A 84 -3.81 -0.88 0.93
CA TYR A 84 -4.50 0.37 1.23
C TYR A 84 -5.94 0.48 0.69
N VAL A 85 -6.58 -0.64 0.37
CA VAL A 85 -7.98 -0.68 -0.08
C VAL A 85 -8.90 -1.15 1.04
N LEU A 86 -9.96 -0.38 1.27
CA LEU A 86 -11.12 -0.79 2.06
C LEU A 86 -12.16 -1.38 1.11
N ALA A 87 -12.42 -2.67 1.22
CA ALA A 87 -13.45 -3.36 0.46
C ALA A 87 -14.68 -3.59 1.32
N PHE A 88 -15.85 -3.18 0.84
CA PHE A 88 -17.12 -3.40 1.54
C PHE A 88 -17.74 -4.73 1.10
N SER A 89 -18.23 -5.51 2.05
CA SER A 89 -19.04 -6.69 1.75
C SER A 89 -20.38 -6.27 1.16
N SER A 90 -20.96 -7.08 0.27
CA SER A 90 -22.31 -6.78 -0.22
C SER A 90 -23.34 -6.98 0.90
N PRO A 91 -24.34 -6.09 1.04
CA PRO A 91 -25.41 -6.30 2.00
C PRO A 91 -26.28 -7.49 1.60
N CYS A 92 -26.55 -7.72 0.30
CA CYS A 92 -27.48 -8.78 -0.14
C CYS A 92 -26.97 -9.73 -1.21
N ALA A 93 -25.87 -9.45 -1.91
CA ALA A 93 -25.33 -10.37 -2.90
C ALA A 93 -24.48 -11.48 -2.24
N GLY A 94 -24.51 -12.69 -2.81
CA GLY A 94 -23.56 -13.77 -2.47
C GLY A 94 -23.52 -14.20 -0.99
N ASN A 95 -24.68 -14.27 -0.32
CA ASN A 95 -24.82 -14.39 1.15
C ASN A 95 -24.43 -13.11 1.90
N GLY A 96 -24.92 -11.98 1.41
CA GLY A 96 -24.65 -10.67 1.99
C GLY A 96 -25.05 -10.57 3.47
N TYR A 97 -24.47 -9.60 4.14
CA TYR A 97 -24.51 -9.52 5.60
C TYR A 97 -25.88 -9.10 6.18
N ALA A 98 -26.81 -8.61 5.35
CA ALA A 98 -28.06 -8.02 5.82
C ALA A 98 -29.19 -9.04 6.06
N GLY A 99 -29.04 -10.28 5.62
CA GLY A 99 -30.03 -11.35 5.82
C GLY A 99 -31.44 -10.94 5.40
N ASP A 100 -32.42 -11.12 6.29
CA ASP A 100 -33.84 -10.81 6.04
C ASP A 100 -34.13 -9.33 5.73
N LEU A 101 -33.21 -8.42 6.04
CA LEU A 101 -33.37 -6.99 5.71
C LEU A 101 -33.26 -6.71 4.21
N CYS A 102 -32.76 -7.67 3.42
CA CYS A 102 -32.61 -7.56 1.98
C CYS A 102 -33.94 -7.49 1.20
N ASP A 103 -35.00 -8.04 1.76
CA ASP A 103 -36.32 -8.00 1.14
C ASP A 103 -36.98 -6.63 1.29
N ASN A 104 -36.64 -5.91 2.36
CA ASN A 104 -37.26 -4.63 2.73
C ASN A 104 -36.38 -3.40 2.40
N SER A 105 -35.13 -3.61 1.99
CA SER A 105 -34.17 -2.52 1.74
C SER A 105 -33.74 -2.48 0.28
N THR A 106 -33.94 -1.35 -0.39
CA THR A 106 -33.49 -1.15 -1.78
C THR A 106 -32.08 -0.57 -1.87
N TYR A 107 -31.70 0.26 -0.91
CA TYR A 107 -30.43 0.97 -0.86
C TYR A 107 -29.78 0.83 0.51
N TRP A 108 -28.45 0.89 0.52
CA TRP A 108 -27.62 0.77 1.71
C TRP A 108 -26.62 1.91 1.74
N GLY A 109 -26.33 2.43 2.93
CA GLY A 109 -25.32 3.46 3.17
C GLY A 109 -24.14 2.88 3.94
N VAL A 110 -22.92 3.23 3.54
CA VAL A 110 -21.68 2.96 4.29
C VAL A 110 -21.01 4.28 4.60
N CYS A 111 -20.65 4.49 5.86
CA CYS A 111 -19.99 5.70 6.31
C CYS A 111 -18.64 5.35 6.94
N VAL A 112 -17.59 6.06 6.51
CA VAL A 112 -16.26 5.99 7.10
C VAL A 112 -15.94 7.31 7.78
N LEU A 113 -15.35 7.27 8.97
CA LEU A 113 -14.93 8.50 9.64
C LEU A 113 -13.63 9.00 9.02
N ASN A 114 -13.58 10.29 8.69
CA ASN A 114 -12.35 10.96 8.28
C ASN A 114 -11.42 11.19 9.50
N LEU A 115 -10.24 11.79 9.26
CA LEU A 115 -9.26 12.08 10.31
C LEU A 115 -9.77 13.03 11.41
N PHE A 116 -10.87 13.74 11.17
CA PHE A 116 -11.52 14.65 12.12
C PHE A 116 -12.74 14.02 12.81
N GLY A 117 -13.04 12.75 12.52
CA GLY A 117 -14.21 12.06 13.06
C GLY A 117 -15.52 12.42 12.35
N GLU A 118 -15.49 13.08 11.20
CA GLU A 118 -16.68 13.37 10.41
C GLU A 118 -17.00 12.20 9.46
N PRO A 119 -18.28 11.80 9.34
CA PRO A 119 -18.65 10.70 8.46
C PRO A 119 -18.60 11.11 6.99
N ILE A 120 -17.92 10.30 6.18
CA ILE A 120 -17.97 10.33 4.72
C ILE A 120 -18.82 9.13 4.29
N CYS A 121 -20.04 9.41 3.82
CA CYS A 121 -21.01 8.37 3.48
C CYS A 121 -21.09 8.16 1.98
N ARG A 122 -21.20 6.91 1.57
CA ARG A 122 -21.55 6.50 0.20
C ARG A 122 -22.70 5.52 0.24
N TYR A 123 -23.44 5.44 -0.85
CA TYR A 123 -24.65 4.62 -0.93
C TYR A 123 -24.57 3.68 -2.12
N MET A 124 -25.16 2.51 -1.98
CA MET A 124 -25.13 1.44 -2.97
C MET A 124 -26.49 0.76 -3.02
N ALA A 125 -26.84 0.17 -4.17
CA ALA A 125 -28.05 -0.63 -4.26
C ALA A 125 -27.87 -1.95 -3.49
N LYS A 126 -28.99 -2.59 -3.10
CA LYS A 126 -28.93 -3.84 -2.30
C LYS A 126 -28.12 -4.96 -2.94
N GLY A 127 -28.12 -5.04 -4.28
CA GLY A 127 -27.40 -6.07 -5.02
C GLY A 127 -25.97 -5.69 -5.39
N ASP A 128 -25.54 -4.45 -5.14
CA ASP A 128 -24.19 -4.01 -5.47
C ASP A 128 -23.20 -4.82 -4.62
N ASP A 129 -22.16 -5.36 -5.27
CA ASP A 129 -21.01 -5.94 -4.60
C ASP A 129 -19.74 -5.23 -5.05
N PHE A 130 -18.76 -5.17 -4.15
CA PHE A 130 -17.52 -4.49 -4.44
C PHE A 130 -16.66 -5.36 -5.34
N MET A 131 -16.78 -5.15 -6.64
CA MET A 131 -15.69 -5.40 -7.56
C MET A 131 -15.59 -4.24 -8.54
N HIS A 132 -14.41 -3.63 -8.62
CA HIS A 132 -14.16 -2.54 -9.57
C HIS A 132 -14.38 -3.13 -10.99
N PRO A 133 -15.37 -2.66 -11.77
CA PRO A 133 -15.70 -3.20 -13.09
C PRO A 133 -14.63 -2.84 -14.13
N LEU A 134 -13.85 -1.81 -13.79
CA LEU A 134 -12.66 -1.44 -14.53
C LEU A 134 -11.60 -2.55 -14.39
N ASP A 135 -11.60 -3.38 -13.35
CA ASP A 135 -10.53 -4.37 -13.16
C ASP A 135 -10.51 -5.47 -14.20
N ILE A 136 -11.61 -6.00 -14.74
CA ILE A 136 -11.45 -7.12 -15.69
C ILE A 136 -11.02 -6.62 -17.08
N ALA A 137 -11.71 -5.61 -17.64
CA ALA A 137 -11.39 -5.10 -18.97
C ALA A 137 -10.11 -4.24 -18.97
N ILE A 138 -9.84 -3.47 -17.91
CA ILE A 138 -8.54 -2.81 -17.73
C ILE A 138 -7.49 -3.86 -17.40
N GLN A 139 -7.66 -4.88 -16.55
CA GLN A 139 -6.56 -5.84 -16.33
C GLN A 139 -6.19 -6.62 -17.60
N PHE A 140 -7.12 -6.88 -18.53
CA PHE A 140 -6.75 -7.45 -19.83
C PHE A 140 -6.02 -6.45 -20.73
N LEU A 141 -6.53 -5.22 -20.86
CA LEU A 141 -5.91 -4.20 -21.73
C LEU A 141 -4.60 -3.66 -21.14
N LEU A 142 -4.58 -3.40 -19.84
CA LEU A 142 -3.43 -3.10 -19.00
C LEU A 142 -2.49 -4.30 -18.94
N GLY A 143 -2.96 -5.55 -18.91
CA GLY A 143 -2.11 -6.74 -19.03
C GLY A 143 -1.37 -6.78 -20.37
N LEU A 144 -2.07 -6.47 -21.47
CA LEU A 144 -1.47 -6.38 -22.80
C LEU A 144 -0.52 -5.18 -22.94
N VAL A 145 -0.92 -4.00 -22.48
CA VAL A 145 -0.09 -2.78 -22.49
C VAL A 145 1.11 -2.95 -21.55
N THR A 146 0.93 -3.57 -20.38
CA THR A 146 2.01 -3.89 -19.43
C THR A 146 2.94 -4.93 -20.01
N ALA A 147 2.47 -5.96 -20.70
CA ALA A 147 3.35 -6.89 -21.41
C ALA A 147 4.18 -6.15 -22.48
N VAL A 148 3.56 -5.28 -23.29
CA VAL A 148 4.26 -4.47 -24.30
C VAL A 148 5.22 -3.47 -23.67
N VAL A 149 4.85 -2.82 -22.56
CA VAL A 149 5.69 -1.87 -21.81
C VAL A 149 6.79 -2.59 -21.03
N LEU A 150 6.59 -3.77 -20.47
CA LEU A 150 7.63 -4.57 -19.80
C LEU A 150 8.65 -5.11 -20.81
N ILE A 151 8.21 -5.43 -22.03
CA ILE A 151 9.11 -5.79 -23.13
C ILE A 151 9.87 -4.55 -23.63
N ALA A 152 9.23 -3.39 -23.75
CA ALA A 152 9.85 -2.14 -24.21
C ALA A 152 10.65 -1.39 -23.14
N ARG A 153 10.36 -1.62 -21.85
CA ARG A 153 11.00 -1.05 -20.66
C ARG A 153 11.63 -2.15 -19.81
N ARG A 154 12.39 -3.05 -20.43
CA ARG A 154 13.65 -3.45 -19.79
C ARG A 154 14.65 -2.29 -19.81
N VAL A 155 14.21 -1.11 -19.39
CA VAL A 155 15.06 -0.23 -18.62
C VAL A 155 15.24 -1.03 -17.34
N ALA A 156 16.41 -1.64 -17.18
CA ALA A 156 16.79 -2.24 -15.92
C ALA A 156 16.78 -1.10 -14.89
N ALA A 157 15.61 -0.85 -14.30
CA ALA A 157 15.58 -0.26 -12.98
C ALA A 157 16.19 -1.36 -12.11
N ASP A 158 17.46 -1.17 -11.76
CA ASP A 158 18.12 -2.01 -10.80
C ASP A 158 17.42 -1.77 -9.46
N HIS A 159 16.32 -2.48 -9.23
CA HIS A 159 15.63 -2.54 -7.95
C HIS A 159 16.48 -3.45 -7.07
N TYR A 160 17.07 -2.87 -6.03
CA TYR A 160 17.83 -3.63 -5.05
C TYR A 160 16.89 -3.96 -3.90
N ASP A 161 16.73 -5.26 -3.63
CA ASP A 161 15.93 -5.73 -2.50
C ASP A 161 16.51 -5.19 -1.20
N CYS A 162 15.65 -4.60 -0.37
CA CYS A 162 16.06 -4.15 0.95
C CYS A 162 16.28 -5.34 1.87
N THR A 163 17.51 -5.55 2.30
CA THR A 163 17.86 -6.72 3.14
C THR A 163 17.68 -6.46 4.63
N TRP A 164 17.73 -5.19 5.04
CA TRP A 164 17.80 -4.75 6.44
C TRP A 164 18.84 -5.54 7.28
N THR A 165 19.96 -5.96 6.66
CA THR A 165 20.99 -6.75 7.34
C THR A 165 21.93 -5.88 8.17
N GLY A 166 22.09 -6.22 9.45
CA GLY A 166 22.93 -5.47 10.38
C GLY A 166 23.47 -6.26 11.56
N PRO A 167 24.38 -5.65 12.33
CA PRO A 167 25.04 -6.27 13.48
C PRO A 167 24.16 -6.37 14.75
N GLY A 168 22.98 -5.74 14.78
CA GLY A 168 22.02 -5.83 15.88
C GLY A 168 21.10 -4.60 15.97
N GLU A 169 20.54 -4.36 17.16
CA GLU A 169 19.58 -3.27 17.41
C GLU A 169 20.22 -2.03 18.08
N GLU A 170 21.46 -2.13 18.53
CA GLU A 170 22.17 -1.01 19.15
C GLU A 170 22.47 0.10 18.13
N THR A 171 22.89 1.25 18.63
CA THR A 171 23.26 2.40 17.81
C THR A 171 24.55 2.14 17.01
N PRO A 172 24.72 2.72 15.81
CA PRO A 172 25.85 2.43 14.93
C PRO A 172 27.25 2.67 15.53
N ASP A 173 27.37 3.56 16.53
CA ASP A 173 28.62 3.80 17.26
C ASP A 173 29.11 2.56 18.02
N LYS A 174 28.20 1.67 18.45
CA LYS A 174 28.56 0.39 19.09
C LYS A 174 29.19 -0.60 18.13
N TYR A 175 29.01 -0.38 16.83
CA TYR A 175 29.47 -1.26 15.76
C TYR A 175 30.55 -0.62 14.88
N ASN A 176 31.18 0.47 15.36
CA ASN A 176 32.25 1.20 14.66
C ASN A 176 31.83 1.88 13.35
N TYR A 177 30.54 2.15 13.16
CA TYR A 177 30.11 2.95 12.02
C TYR A 177 30.51 4.41 12.20
N THR A 178 30.84 5.06 11.09
CA THR A 178 31.17 6.49 11.05
C THR A 178 29.95 7.27 10.58
N LEU A 179 29.60 8.36 11.29
CA LEU A 179 28.52 9.26 10.87
C LEU A 179 28.85 9.88 9.50
N TYR A 180 27.98 9.65 8.52
CA TYR A 180 28.03 10.30 7.21
C TYR A 180 27.43 11.70 7.29
N CYS A 181 26.16 11.79 7.71
CA CYS A 181 25.46 13.05 7.88
C CYS A 181 24.24 12.89 8.80
N ILE A 182 23.74 14.00 9.34
CA ILE A 182 22.38 14.09 9.88
C ILE A 182 21.56 14.90 8.89
N ALA A 183 20.56 14.28 8.29
CA ALA A 183 19.68 14.90 7.32
C ALA A 183 18.42 15.41 8.01
N THR A 184 18.11 16.69 7.81
CA THR A 184 16.92 17.33 8.39
C THR A 184 15.74 17.25 7.42
N VAL A 185 14.54 17.21 7.98
CA VAL A 185 13.30 17.15 7.19
C VAL A 185 13.02 18.50 6.52
N HIS A 186 12.87 18.48 5.20
CA HIS A 186 12.39 19.59 4.39
C HIS A 186 10.98 19.27 3.89
N LYS A 187 9.99 19.90 4.53
CA LYS A 187 8.57 19.68 4.25
C LYS A 187 8.15 20.46 3.01
N ASN A 188 7.44 19.80 2.11
CA ASN A 188 6.69 20.48 1.06
C ASN A 188 5.28 20.72 1.58
N GLU A 189 5.04 21.94 2.05
CA GLU A 189 3.75 22.33 2.61
C GLU A 189 2.90 22.96 1.51
N THR A 190 1.72 22.37 1.25
CA THR A 190 0.66 23.02 0.48
C THR A 190 -0.50 23.29 1.43
N GLY A 191 -0.45 24.42 2.12
CA GLY A 191 -1.39 24.74 3.20
C GLY A 191 -0.97 24.13 4.54
N LYS A 192 -1.93 23.59 5.31
CA LYS A 192 -1.69 23.00 6.65
C LYS A 192 -1.32 21.51 6.63
N VAL A 193 -1.27 20.88 5.46
CA VAL A 193 -1.02 19.44 5.32
C VAL A 193 0.36 19.23 4.71
N ILE A 194 1.19 18.41 5.35
CA ILE A 194 2.46 17.97 4.80
C ILE A 194 2.13 16.90 3.77
N ASN A 195 2.24 17.24 2.49
CA ASN A 195 1.99 16.28 1.41
C ASN A 195 3.17 15.36 1.20
N ASN A 196 4.40 15.87 1.35
CA ASN A 196 5.60 15.05 1.30
C ASN A 196 6.76 15.79 1.97
N ALA A 197 7.84 15.06 2.24
CA ALA A 197 9.06 15.64 2.77
C ALA A 197 10.29 14.98 2.16
N VAL A 198 11.40 15.70 2.13
CA VAL A 198 12.71 15.17 1.72
C VAL A 198 13.71 15.37 2.85
N TYR A 199 14.64 14.44 3.00
CA TYR A 199 15.69 14.49 4.01
C TYR A 199 17.01 14.89 3.36
N LEU A 200 17.49 16.08 3.70
CA LEU A 200 18.72 16.64 3.13
C LEU A 200 19.79 16.78 4.21
N CYS A 201 21.00 16.27 3.93
CA CYS A 201 22.21 16.62 4.68
C CYS A 201 22.53 18.12 4.51
N ASP A 202 23.39 18.68 5.37
CA ASP A 202 23.81 20.10 5.31
C ASP A 202 24.40 20.54 3.97
N ASN A 203 24.99 19.61 3.20
CA ASN A 203 25.54 19.86 1.87
C ASN A 203 24.50 19.73 0.73
N GLY A 204 23.22 19.59 1.06
CA GLY A 204 22.11 19.45 0.12
C GLY A 204 21.93 18.03 -0.46
N VAL A 205 22.71 17.05 0.00
CA VAL A 205 22.56 15.65 -0.43
C VAL A 205 21.26 15.07 0.11
N LYS A 206 20.38 14.60 -0.77
CA LYS A 206 19.15 13.89 -0.41
C LYS A 206 19.45 12.45 -0.04
N VAL A 207 19.07 12.05 1.18
CA VAL A 207 19.27 10.67 1.69
C VAL A 207 17.97 9.90 1.87
N GLY A 208 16.82 10.57 1.74
CA GLY A 208 15.53 9.93 1.84
C GLY A 208 14.38 10.88 1.53
N ASP A 209 13.19 10.32 1.51
CA ASP A 209 11.95 11.06 1.36
C ASP A 209 10.79 10.35 2.07
N TRP A 210 9.76 11.12 2.37
CA TRP A 210 8.59 10.63 3.08
C TRP A 210 7.35 10.96 2.26
N ASN A 211 6.47 9.97 2.13
CA ASN A 211 5.20 10.08 1.40
C ASN A 211 5.37 10.28 -0.13
N TYR A 212 6.38 9.65 -0.75
CA TYR A 212 6.59 9.69 -2.21
C TYR A 212 6.13 8.41 -2.93
N LEU A 213 6.57 7.20 -2.53
CA LEU A 213 6.03 5.97 -3.12
C LEU A 213 4.76 5.52 -2.39
N GLU A 214 4.71 5.67 -1.06
CA GLU A 214 3.58 5.21 -0.26
C GLU A 214 3.15 6.19 0.85
N PRO A 215 1.83 6.27 1.14
CA PRO A 215 1.28 7.01 2.26
C PRO A 215 2.03 6.80 3.56
N MET A 216 2.56 7.87 4.15
CA MET A 216 3.20 7.87 5.48
C MET A 216 4.47 7.02 5.59
N VAL A 217 5.03 6.53 4.48
CA VAL A 217 6.26 5.71 4.48
C VAL A 217 7.48 6.61 4.28
N LEU A 218 8.53 6.34 5.05
CA LEU A 218 9.87 6.90 4.83
C LEU A 218 10.65 5.96 3.91
N GLU A 219 11.19 6.48 2.83
CA GLU A 219 12.14 5.80 1.97
C GLU A 219 13.53 6.33 2.19
N CYS A 220 14.45 5.40 2.34
CA CYS A 220 15.87 5.65 2.50
C CYS A 220 16.51 5.43 1.14
N GLY A 221 17.07 6.50 0.56
CA GLY A 221 17.76 6.41 -0.71
C GLY A 221 18.89 5.39 -0.67
N THR A 222 19.17 4.79 -1.81
CA THR A 222 20.31 3.88 -1.93
C THR A 222 21.63 4.65 -1.72
N PRO A 223 22.58 4.13 -0.92
CA PRO A 223 23.88 4.76 -0.77
C PRO A 223 24.70 4.74 -2.07
N CYS A 224 24.72 3.62 -2.79
CA CYS A 224 25.71 3.36 -3.84
C CYS A 224 25.17 2.69 -5.10
N ALA A 225 23.86 2.43 -5.21
CA ALA A 225 23.28 2.05 -6.49
C ALA A 225 22.97 3.28 -7.36
N GLY A 226 23.23 3.18 -8.67
CA GLY A 226 22.92 4.24 -9.63
C GLY A 226 23.49 5.61 -9.25
N LYS A 227 22.62 6.54 -8.84
CA LYS A 227 22.96 7.91 -8.39
C LYS A 227 22.91 8.06 -6.87
N GLY A 228 23.26 7.00 -6.15
CA GLY A 228 23.24 6.97 -4.69
C GLY A 228 24.09 8.07 -4.04
N TYR A 229 23.77 8.40 -2.79
CA TYR A 229 24.34 9.57 -2.10
C TYR A 229 25.77 9.36 -1.56
N GLY A 230 26.27 8.13 -1.48
CA GLY A 230 27.53 7.79 -0.82
C GLY A 230 28.78 8.32 -1.53
N GLY A 231 28.68 8.68 -2.81
CA GLY A 231 29.78 9.28 -3.57
C GLY A 231 31.05 8.42 -3.54
N SER A 232 32.19 9.01 -3.17
CA SER A 232 33.48 8.31 -3.09
C SER A 232 33.60 7.31 -1.93
N LEU A 233 32.64 7.30 -1.00
CA LEU A 233 32.61 6.32 0.09
C LEU A 233 32.11 4.94 -0.38
N CYS A 234 31.49 4.87 -1.56
CA CYS A 234 30.96 3.62 -2.12
C CYS A 234 32.01 2.57 -2.47
N ASP A 235 33.25 3.02 -2.69
CA ASP A 235 34.41 2.16 -2.91
C ASP A 235 35.00 1.61 -1.60
N LYS A 236 34.70 2.28 -0.48
CA LYS A 236 35.30 1.99 0.83
C LYS A 236 34.34 1.32 1.80
N SER A 237 33.04 1.53 1.61
CA SER A 237 32.01 1.13 2.58
C SER A 237 31.12 0.06 1.97
N THR A 238 30.90 -1.03 2.71
CA THR A 238 30.01 -2.12 2.25
C THR A 238 28.66 -2.04 2.93
N TYR A 239 28.63 -1.52 4.16
CA TYR A 239 27.43 -1.44 4.96
C TYR A 239 27.15 0.00 5.36
N TRP A 240 25.88 0.30 5.44
CA TRP A 240 25.36 1.60 5.83
C TRP A 240 24.33 1.40 6.94
N ALA A 241 24.12 2.44 7.73
CA ALA A 241 23.06 2.46 8.71
C ALA A 241 22.25 3.75 8.56
N VAL A 242 20.96 3.64 8.82
CA VAL A 242 20.03 4.76 8.85
C VAL A 242 19.32 4.73 10.19
N CYS A 243 19.37 5.85 10.90
CA CYS A 243 18.70 6.03 12.19
C CYS A 243 17.66 7.13 12.06
N VAL A 244 16.41 6.78 12.33
CA VAL A 244 15.33 7.76 12.45
C VAL A 244 15.32 8.29 13.87
N ARG A 245 15.33 9.62 14.01
CA ARG A 245 15.26 10.30 15.31
C ARG A 245 13.89 10.92 15.52
N ASP A 246 13.37 10.78 16.73
CA ASP A 246 12.21 11.54 17.18
C ASP A 246 12.60 12.90 17.77
N ASP A 247 11.61 13.63 18.28
CA ASP A 247 11.79 14.95 18.87
C ASP A 247 12.42 14.89 20.28
N GLU A 248 12.45 13.71 20.90
CA GLU A 248 13.04 13.46 22.23
C GLU A 248 14.53 13.08 22.11
N GLY A 249 14.98 12.79 20.89
CA GLY A 249 16.36 12.45 20.56
C GLY A 249 16.63 10.94 20.54
N ASP A 250 15.62 10.13 20.83
CA ASP A 250 15.69 8.68 20.71
C ASP A 250 15.80 8.30 19.24
N SER A 251 16.57 7.24 18.97
CA SER A 251 16.87 6.82 17.62
C SER A 251 16.62 5.34 17.40
N ILE A 252 15.89 5.00 16.35
CA ILE A 252 15.73 3.62 15.89
C ILE A 252 16.58 3.45 14.64
N CYS A 253 17.54 2.54 14.70
CA CYS A 253 18.51 2.32 13.66
C CYS A 253 18.26 1.02 12.90
N ARG A 254 18.50 1.07 11.60
CA ARG A 254 18.49 -0.08 10.70
C ARG A 254 19.71 -0.04 9.81
N TYR A 255 20.11 -1.20 9.32
CA TYR A 255 21.35 -1.40 8.59
C TYR A 255 21.03 -1.96 7.22
N LEU A 256 21.75 -1.50 6.21
CA LEU A 256 21.50 -1.90 4.83
C LEU A 256 22.82 -2.09 4.08
N ASN A 257 22.78 -2.92 3.03
CA ASN A 257 23.92 -3.02 2.12
C ASN A 257 24.07 -1.72 1.33
N LYS A 258 25.28 -1.41 0.86
CA LYS A 258 25.53 -0.19 0.07
C LYS A 258 24.65 -0.01 -1.15
N LYS A 259 24.03 -1.06 -1.69
CA LYS A 259 23.14 -0.96 -2.86
C LYS A 259 21.65 -1.02 -2.53
N ASP A 260 21.27 -1.40 -1.31
CA ASP A 260 19.87 -1.58 -0.95
C ASP A 260 19.08 -0.28 -1.16
N ASP A 261 17.83 -0.42 -1.58
CA ASP A 261 16.85 0.65 -1.70
C ASP A 261 15.67 0.31 -0.79
N CYS A 262 15.51 1.06 0.29
CA CYS A 262 14.79 0.59 1.47
C CYS A 262 13.64 1.51 1.87
N SER A 263 12.44 0.95 1.93
CA SER A 263 11.31 1.57 2.63
C SER A 263 11.31 1.14 4.10
N TRP A 264 11.11 2.11 4.99
CA TRP A 264 11.03 1.86 6.43
C TRP A 264 9.88 0.89 6.75
N ILE A 265 10.10 0.02 7.74
CA ILE A 265 9.21 -1.14 8.00
C ILE A 265 7.83 -0.71 8.52
N TRP A 266 7.69 0.51 9.02
CA TRP A 266 6.42 1.05 9.53
C TRP A 266 6.17 2.47 9.03
N ALA A 267 4.89 2.82 8.98
CA ALA A 267 4.41 4.15 8.64
C ALA A 267 4.60 5.15 9.79
N PHE A 268 4.88 6.40 9.44
CA PHE A 268 4.97 7.54 10.35
C PHE A 268 3.83 8.51 10.07
N ALA A 269 2.96 8.76 11.07
CA ALA A 269 1.84 9.69 10.91
C ALA A 269 2.28 11.13 10.57
N ILE A 270 3.46 11.52 11.05
CA ILE A 270 4.19 12.74 10.69
C ILE A 270 5.61 12.37 10.27
N PRO A 271 6.24 13.08 9.32
CA PRO A 271 7.62 12.78 8.95
C PRO A 271 8.54 12.97 10.17
N PRO A 272 9.46 12.02 10.46
CA PRO A 272 10.47 12.21 11.48
C PRO A 272 11.26 13.51 11.32
N SER A 273 11.75 14.05 12.43
CA SER A 273 12.46 15.35 12.45
C SER A 273 13.80 15.27 11.71
N SER A 274 14.51 14.15 11.83
CA SER A 274 15.77 13.91 11.15
C SER A 274 16.07 12.44 10.93
N VAL A 275 16.99 12.20 9.99
CA VAL A 275 17.53 10.88 9.66
C VAL A 275 19.06 10.97 9.72
N ALA A 276 19.70 10.17 10.57
CA ALA A 276 21.15 10.08 10.64
C ALA A 276 21.64 8.89 9.80
N VAL A 277 22.62 9.13 8.93
CA VAL A 277 23.19 8.12 8.04
C VAL A 277 24.62 7.83 8.47
N TYR A 278 25.00 6.55 8.48
CA TYR A 278 26.34 6.09 8.85
C TYR A 278 26.88 5.10 7.83
N TYR A 279 28.20 4.91 7.81
CA TYR A 279 28.90 3.98 6.91
C TYR A 279 30.04 3.24 7.64
N ILE A 280 30.39 2.05 7.13
CA ILE A 280 31.56 1.26 7.54
C ILE A 280 32.17 0.47 6.38
#